data_AF-A9E2K1-F1
#
_entry.id   AF-A9E2K1-F1
#
_cell.length_a   1.000
_cell.length_b   1.000
_cell.length_c   1.000
_cell.angle_alpha   90.00
_cell.angle_beta   90.00
_cell.angle_gamma   90.00
#
_symmetry.space_group_name_H-M   'P 1'
#
loop_
_entity.id
_entity.type
_entity.pdbx_description
1 polymer ?
#
loop_
_entity_poly.entity_id
_entity_poly.type
_entity_poly.pdbx_seq_one_letter_code
_entity_poly.pdbx_strand_id
1 'polypeptide(L)'
;MKIQKLTLILLVFSFLLSCEKDNDPAPLAESSISGKFLAPNDMDPIVNGLITASKDGTVVSETLTATNGTFTLANLTAGEYTITLKKGLFSSERTVEVAEDDDIDIPNIPIETFPRIGVVTGSFDHIESVLYNIGLVNPFTQEPLFDIIQGRNLGRPAGVGHHGQHHGNDSGIFSPENNNNLDPNVTHTLADLVASPELLVQYDILFFNCGLSESYTEFNDNILQYVSNGGILYATDWAFKYLEGGITGDGQQYIDFLDPEKSGRSLETEATIFDQDLIDWLQLNFNITLNNNDTILLDEFSPGWQVVESANDATVLSWFNGPVTYRDATGTEITENKDLAFTFQVGEGGVFYSSFHTDNHDDGFNTVDRLLEYLVFELSSL
;
A
#
# COMPACT_ATOMS: atom_id res chain seq x y z
N MET A 1 -63.09 -37.81 62.79
CA MET A 1 -62.82 -37.82 61.34
C MET A 1 -61.59 -38.68 61.10
N LYS A 2 -61.77 -39.84 60.46
CA LYS A 2 -60.75 -40.88 60.27
C LYS A 2 -60.26 -40.91 58.83
N ILE A 3 -58.95 -41.08 58.71
CA ILE A 3 -58.15 -41.45 57.55
C ILE A 3 -58.61 -42.81 56.98
N GLN A 4 -58.64 -42.98 55.65
CA GLN A 4 -58.12 -44.19 55.00
C GLN A 4 -58.02 -44.10 53.46
N LYS A 5 -57.00 -44.81 52.96
CA LYS A 5 -56.43 -44.91 51.59
C LYS A 5 -57.24 -45.81 50.64
N LEU A 6 -56.70 -45.94 49.41
CA LEU A 6 -56.82 -47.04 48.41
C LEU A 6 -57.96 -46.83 47.37
N THR A 7 -57.85 -47.07 46.06
CA THR A 7 -56.87 -47.82 45.23
C THR A 7 -56.98 -47.41 43.75
N LEU A 8 -55.86 -47.58 43.05
CA LEU A 8 -55.57 -47.58 41.61
C LEU A 8 -56.57 -48.36 40.71
N ILE A 9 -56.91 -47.80 39.54
CA ILE A 9 -57.23 -48.58 38.31
C ILE A 9 -56.44 -47.99 37.14
N LEU A 10 -55.63 -48.87 36.56
CA LEU A 10 -54.76 -48.72 35.41
C LEU A 10 -55.60 -48.79 34.13
N LEU A 11 -55.50 -47.80 33.24
CA LEU A 11 -55.96 -47.93 31.85
C LEU A 11 -54.77 -47.65 30.92
N VAL A 12 -54.26 -48.73 30.33
CA VAL A 12 -53.22 -48.73 29.32
C VAL A 12 -53.83 -48.23 28.01
N PHE A 13 -53.39 -47.06 27.53
CA PHE A 13 -53.65 -46.60 26.17
C PHE A 13 -52.37 -46.74 25.37
N SER A 14 -52.35 -47.71 24.45
CA SER A 14 -51.30 -47.90 23.46
C SER A 14 -51.26 -46.70 22.52
N PHE A 15 -50.21 -45.88 22.61
CA PHE A 15 -49.89 -44.91 21.57
C PHE A 15 -49.31 -45.65 20.36
N LEU A 16 -50.00 -45.52 19.23
CA LEU A 16 -49.48 -45.88 17.92
C LEU A 16 -48.34 -44.90 17.59
N LEU A 17 -47.13 -45.44 17.44
CA LEU A 17 -46.01 -44.74 16.82
C LEU A 17 -46.33 -44.53 15.34
N SER A 18 -46.71 -43.32 14.97
CA SER A 18 -46.60 -42.84 13.60
C SER A 18 -45.21 -42.22 13.47
N CYS A 19 -44.28 -42.93 12.82
CA CYS A 19 -43.03 -42.33 12.39
C CYS A 19 -43.33 -41.29 11.31
N GLU A 20 -43.42 -40.03 11.71
CA GLU A 20 -43.19 -38.93 10.79
C GLU A 20 -41.71 -38.99 10.42
N LYS A 21 -41.44 -39.19 9.14
CA LYS A 21 -40.09 -39.28 8.61
C LYS A 21 -39.55 -37.86 8.64
N ASP A 22 -38.75 -37.54 9.66
CA ASP A 22 -37.98 -36.31 9.73
C ASP A 22 -37.20 -36.17 8.43
N ASN A 23 -37.66 -35.25 7.57
CA ASN A 23 -36.84 -34.70 6.51
C ASN A 23 -35.99 -33.62 7.19
N ASP A 24 -34.90 -34.03 7.86
CA ASP A 24 -33.80 -33.09 8.02
C ASP A 24 -33.45 -32.61 6.60
N PRO A 25 -33.41 -31.28 6.34
CA PRO A 25 -32.82 -30.81 5.10
C PRO A 25 -31.42 -31.41 5.04
N ALA A 26 -31.09 -32.03 3.91
CA ALA A 26 -29.74 -32.52 3.67
C ALA A 26 -28.77 -31.37 4.03
N PRO A 27 -27.66 -31.64 4.74
CA PRO A 27 -26.66 -30.62 4.98
C PRO A 27 -26.35 -29.99 3.62
N LEU A 28 -26.42 -28.66 3.54
CA LEU A 28 -26.02 -27.97 2.33
C LEU A 28 -24.61 -28.48 2.03
N ALA A 29 -24.43 -29.05 0.85
CA ALA A 29 -23.11 -29.31 0.30
C ALA A 29 -22.39 -27.96 0.27
N GLU A 30 -21.53 -27.71 1.26
CA GLU A 30 -20.80 -26.45 1.42
C GLU A 30 -19.49 -26.58 0.65
N SER A 31 -19.51 -26.24 -0.63
CA SER A 31 -18.32 -26.15 -1.46
C SER A 31 -17.47 -24.94 -1.04
N SER A 32 -16.18 -24.96 -1.36
CA SER A 32 -15.28 -23.84 -1.10
C SER A 32 -14.39 -23.49 -2.30
N ILE A 33 -13.97 -22.23 -2.36
CA ILE A 33 -12.95 -21.74 -3.29
C ILE A 33 -11.81 -21.17 -2.45
N SER A 34 -10.62 -21.71 -2.62
CA SER A 34 -9.38 -21.21 -2.00
C SER A 34 -8.37 -20.81 -3.06
N GLY A 35 -7.47 -19.90 -2.71
CA GLY A 35 -6.38 -19.46 -3.59
C GLY A 35 -5.48 -18.43 -2.92
N LYS A 36 -4.65 -17.76 -3.72
CA LYS A 36 -3.81 -16.63 -3.29
C LYS A 36 -4.02 -15.38 -4.12
N PHE A 37 -4.01 -14.22 -3.48
CA PHE A 37 -3.97 -12.92 -4.12
C PHE A 37 -2.56 -12.35 -4.03
N LEU A 38 -1.95 -12.05 -5.18
CA LEU A 38 -0.56 -11.64 -5.28
C LEU A 38 -0.41 -10.27 -5.96
N ALA A 39 0.72 -9.63 -5.72
CA ALA A 39 1.18 -8.46 -6.43
C ALA A 39 1.35 -8.77 -7.92
N PRO A 40 1.48 -7.74 -8.78
CA PRO A 40 1.54 -7.92 -10.24
C PRO A 40 2.70 -8.83 -10.70
N ASN A 41 3.75 -8.97 -9.90
CA ASN A 41 4.88 -9.86 -10.16
C ASN A 41 4.59 -11.36 -9.92
N ASP A 42 3.38 -11.72 -9.48
CA ASP A 42 2.95 -13.09 -9.19
C ASP A 42 3.80 -13.80 -8.11
N MET A 43 4.47 -13.02 -7.26
CA MET A 43 5.33 -13.53 -6.17
C MET A 43 4.89 -12.99 -4.82
N ASP A 44 4.71 -11.68 -4.72
CA ASP A 44 4.59 -11.02 -3.42
C ASP A 44 3.12 -11.04 -2.93
N PRO A 45 2.82 -11.48 -1.70
CA PRO A 45 1.42 -11.64 -1.29
C PRO A 45 0.72 -10.33 -0.94
N ILE A 46 -0.54 -10.20 -1.33
CA ILE A 46 -1.39 -9.08 -0.93
C ILE A 46 -2.10 -9.41 0.37
N VAL A 47 -1.84 -8.61 1.41
CA VAL A 47 -2.44 -8.76 2.75
C VAL A 47 -3.73 -7.97 2.84
N ASN A 48 -4.71 -8.49 3.57
CA ASN A 48 -5.99 -7.82 3.81
C ASN A 48 -6.70 -7.37 2.53
N GLY A 49 -6.51 -8.10 1.43
CA GLY A 49 -7.24 -7.92 0.18
C GLY A 49 -8.66 -8.48 0.32
N LEU A 50 -9.66 -7.70 -0.06
CA LEU A 50 -11.06 -8.10 -0.08
C LEU A 50 -11.34 -9.05 -1.24
N ILE A 51 -11.82 -10.24 -0.92
CA ILE A 51 -12.19 -11.27 -1.87
C ILE A 51 -13.69 -11.50 -1.78
N THR A 52 -14.40 -11.40 -2.90
CA THR A 52 -15.85 -11.61 -2.95
C THR A 52 -16.21 -12.63 -4.01
N ALA A 53 -17.10 -13.57 -3.69
CA ALA A 53 -17.80 -14.39 -4.68
C ALA A 53 -19.19 -13.80 -4.96
N SER A 54 -19.44 -13.50 -6.23
CA SER A 54 -20.73 -13.04 -6.72
C SER A 54 -21.39 -14.06 -7.63
N LYS A 55 -22.70 -14.25 -7.46
CA LYS A 55 -23.56 -15.08 -8.34
C LYS A 55 -24.73 -14.23 -8.81
N ASP A 56 -24.95 -14.19 -10.12
CA ASP A 56 -25.99 -13.34 -10.74
C ASP A 56 -25.92 -11.86 -10.29
N GLY A 57 -24.70 -11.32 -10.13
CA GLY A 57 -24.45 -9.95 -9.69
C GLY A 57 -24.69 -9.67 -8.20
N THR A 58 -24.96 -10.70 -7.40
CA THR A 58 -25.11 -10.59 -5.94
C THR A 58 -23.92 -11.22 -5.23
N VAL A 59 -23.25 -10.48 -4.34
CA VAL A 59 -22.21 -11.04 -3.47
C VAL A 59 -22.86 -12.04 -2.51
N VAL A 60 -22.37 -13.27 -2.50
CA VAL A 60 -22.89 -14.35 -1.65
C VAL A 60 -21.90 -14.82 -0.58
N SER A 61 -20.62 -14.50 -0.74
CA SER A 61 -19.55 -14.81 0.20
C SER A 61 -18.42 -13.80 0.05
N GLU A 62 -17.77 -13.46 1.16
CA GLU A 62 -16.63 -12.56 1.18
C GLU A 62 -15.62 -12.97 2.27
N THR A 63 -14.36 -12.62 2.07
CA THR A 63 -13.27 -12.83 3.03
C THR A 63 -12.14 -11.84 2.79
N LEU A 64 -11.17 -11.79 3.70
CA LEU A 64 -9.91 -11.06 3.53
C LEU A 64 -8.77 -12.05 3.34
N THR A 65 -7.76 -11.68 2.56
CA THR A 65 -6.53 -12.46 2.46
C THR A 65 -5.72 -12.38 3.75
N ALA A 66 -5.13 -13.50 4.15
CA ALA A 66 -4.18 -13.55 5.25
C ALA A 66 -2.83 -12.91 4.86
N THR A 67 -1.92 -12.81 5.83
CA THR A 67 -0.56 -12.24 5.67
C THR A 67 0.34 -12.99 4.68
N ASN A 68 -0.06 -14.17 4.23
CA ASN A 68 0.61 -14.92 3.16
C ASN A 68 -0.15 -14.90 1.81
N GLY A 69 -1.15 -14.00 1.69
CA GLY A 69 -2.01 -13.79 0.53
C GLY A 69 -3.09 -14.84 0.33
N THR A 70 -3.17 -15.88 1.18
CA THR A 70 -4.19 -16.93 1.03
C THR A 70 -5.58 -16.44 1.42
N PHE A 71 -6.60 -16.99 0.76
CA PHE A 71 -8.01 -16.79 1.10
C PHE A 71 -8.80 -18.08 0.91
N THR A 72 -9.95 -18.16 1.59
CA THR A 72 -10.95 -19.21 1.40
C THR A 72 -12.35 -18.62 1.49
N LEU A 73 -13.14 -18.82 0.44
CA LEU A 73 -14.58 -18.55 0.39
C LEU A 73 -15.31 -19.87 0.62
N ALA A 74 -16.00 -20.00 1.75
CA ALA A 74 -16.72 -21.22 2.11
C ALA A 74 -18.23 -21.09 1.88
N ASN A 75 -18.94 -22.20 2.07
CA ASN A 75 -20.40 -22.30 2.05
C ASN A 75 -21.03 -21.93 0.71
N LEU A 76 -20.36 -22.31 -0.39
CA LEU A 76 -20.81 -22.05 -1.74
C LEU A 76 -21.70 -23.19 -2.24
N THR A 77 -22.76 -22.85 -2.96
CA THR A 77 -23.59 -23.81 -3.68
C THR A 77 -23.02 -24.07 -5.08
N ALA A 78 -23.36 -25.20 -5.70
CA ALA A 78 -22.96 -25.45 -7.08
C ALA A 78 -23.43 -24.34 -8.05
N GLY A 79 -22.58 -24.01 -9.01
CA GLY A 79 -22.82 -23.01 -10.05
C GLY A 79 -21.60 -22.17 -10.36
N GLU A 80 -21.77 -21.22 -11.27
CA GLU A 80 -20.73 -20.29 -11.69
C GLU A 80 -20.69 -19.06 -10.76
N TYR A 81 -19.48 -18.65 -10.40
CA TYR A 81 -19.20 -17.46 -9.60
C TYR A 81 -18.22 -16.53 -10.30
N THR A 82 -18.44 -15.24 -10.12
CA THR A 82 -17.43 -14.20 -10.37
C THR A 82 -16.71 -13.91 -9.06
N ILE A 83 -15.41 -14.21 -9.03
CA ILE A 83 -14.52 -13.93 -7.91
C ILE A 83 -13.81 -12.61 -8.17
N THR A 84 -14.08 -11.60 -7.36
CA THR A 84 -13.41 -10.30 -7.41
C THR A 84 -12.43 -10.21 -6.25
N LEU A 85 -11.19 -9.81 -6.54
CA LEU A 85 -10.11 -9.61 -5.58
C LEU A 85 -9.73 -8.13 -5.63
N LYS A 86 -9.72 -7.45 -4.49
CA LYS A 86 -9.50 -6.01 -4.42
C LYS A 86 -8.62 -5.62 -3.23
N LYS A 87 -7.62 -4.78 -3.47
CA LYS A 87 -6.87 -4.07 -2.43
C LYS A 87 -6.84 -2.61 -2.84
N GLY A 88 -7.65 -1.79 -2.18
CA GLY A 88 -7.79 -0.39 -2.53
C GLY A 88 -8.20 -0.17 -3.99
N LEU A 89 -7.38 0.55 -4.76
CA LEU A 89 -7.62 0.82 -6.18
C LEU A 89 -7.13 -0.30 -7.12
N PHE A 90 -6.48 -1.33 -6.58
CA PHE A 90 -5.97 -2.47 -7.32
C PHE A 90 -6.96 -3.63 -7.30
N SER A 91 -7.14 -4.34 -8.42
CA SER A 91 -8.06 -5.47 -8.47
C SER A 91 -7.76 -6.52 -9.54
N SER A 92 -8.38 -7.68 -9.38
CA SER A 92 -8.46 -8.76 -10.38
C SER A 92 -9.81 -9.46 -10.32
N GLU A 93 -10.18 -10.14 -11.41
CA GLU A 93 -11.44 -10.89 -11.50
C GLU A 93 -11.23 -12.25 -12.18
N ARG A 94 -11.94 -13.28 -11.71
CA ARG A 94 -11.98 -14.61 -12.31
C ARG A 94 -13.39 -15.18 -12.30
N THR A 95 -13.72 -15.97 -13.32
CA THR A 95 -14.92 -16.82 -13.31
C THR A 95 -14.53 -18.22 -12.89
N VAL A 96 -15.25 -18.79 -11.92
CA VAL A 96 -15.01 -20.14 -11.38
C VAL A 96 -16.33 -20.92 -11.38
N GLU A 97 -16.32 -22.11 -11.96
CA GLU A 97 -17.44 -23.05 -11.90
C GLU A 97 -17.24 -23.99 -10.71
N VAL A 98 -18.23 -24.06 -9.81
CA VAL A 98 -18.20 -24.87 -8.58
C VAL A 98 -19.18 -26.02 -8.70
N ALA A 99 -18.73 -27.25 -8.48
CA ALA A 99 -19.60 -28.43 -8.38
C ALA A 99 -20.15 -28.62 -6.96
N GLU A 100 -21.13 -29.52 -6.79
CA GLU A 100 -21.63 -29.89 -5.45
C GLU A 100 -20.54 -30.63 -4.65
N ASP A 101 -20.39 -30.28 -3.36
CA ASP A 101 -19.41 -30.88 -2.44
C ASP A 101 -17.96 -30.77 -2.95
N ASP A 102 -17.59 -29.61 -3.51
CA ASP A 102 -16.28 -29.40 -4.16
C ASP A 102 -15.45 -28.33 -3.45
N ASP A 103 -14.25 -28.69 -3.03
CA ASP A 103 -13.25 -27.78 -2.46
C ASP A 103 -12.21 -27.47 -3.54
N ILE A 104 -12.36 -26.32 -4.18
CA ILE A 104 -11.54 -25.91 -5.32
C ILE A 104 -10.38 -25.04 -4.85
N ASP A 105 -9.17 -25.45 -5.18
CA ASP A 105 -7.97 -24.61 -5.08
C ASP A 105 -7.67 -24.01 -6.47
N ILE A 106 -7.89 -22.71 -6.62
CA ILE A 106 -7.67 -22.00 -7.89
C ILE A 106 -6.21 -21.52 -8.00
N PRO A 107 -5.67 -21.37 -9.23
CA PRO A 107 -4.34 -20.80 -9.40
C PRO A 107 -4.21 -19.44 -8.72
N ASN A 108 -2.98 -19.08 -8.35
CA ASN A 108 -2.68 -17.74 -7.84
C ASN A 108 -3.21 -16.66 -8.80
N ILE A 109 -3.74 -15.59 -8.23
CA ILE A 109 -4.30 -14.49 -8.98
C ILE A 109 -3.45 -13.25 -8.67
N PRO A 110 -2.62 -12.77 -9.59
CA PRO A 110 -1.95 -11.49 -9.44
C PRO A 110 -2.94 -10.34 -9.65
N ILE A 111 -2.60 -9.14 -9.19
CA ILE A 111 -3.27 -7.89 -9.57
C ILE A 111 -3.10 -7.65 -11.07
N GLU A 112 -4.20 -7.35 -11.78
CA GLU A 112 -4.22 -7.12 -13.23
C GLU A 112 -4.89 -5.80 -13.63
N THR A 113 -5.63 -5.18 -12.72
CA THR A 113 -6.23 -3.85 -12.88
C THR A 113 -5.56 -2.87 -11.93
N PHE A 114 -5.03 -1.79 -12.49
CA PHE A 114 -4.21 -0.82 -11.80
C PHE A 114 -4.84 0.58 -11.83
N PRO A 115 -4.65 1.40 -10.78
CA PRO A 115 -4.91 2.83 -10.85
C PRO A 115 -3.97 3.53 -11.84
N ARG A 116 -4.30 4.77 -12.23
CA ARG A 116 -3.40 5.65 -12.98
C ARG A 116 -2.38 6.23 -12.01
N ILE A 117 -1.12 5.82 -12.16
CA ILE A 117 -0.02 6.19 -11.26
C ILE A 117 0.93 7.16 -11.96
N GLY A 118 1.31 8.23 -11.28
CA GLY A 118 2.39 9.13 -11.68
C GLY A 118 3.49 9.19 -10.62
N VAL A 119 4.74 9.06 -11.04
CA VAL A 119 5.92 9.18 -10.17
C VAL A 119 6.73 10.40 -10.57
N VAL A 120 6.81 11.39 -9.69
CA VAL A 120 7.66 12.57 -9.86
C VAL A 120 9.05 12.24 -9.35
N THR A 121 10.01 12.19 -10.26
CA THR A 121 11.38 11.76 -9.95
C THR A 121 12.15 12.75 -9.08
N GLY A 122 12.94 12.19 -8.18
CA GLY A 122 13.75 12.90 -7.21
C GLY A 122 15.25 12.78 -7.47
N SER A 123 16.05 13.21 -6.50
CA SER A 123 17.51 13.00 -6.52
C SER A 123 17.97 11.87 -5.61
N PHE A 124 17.10 11.42 -4.70
CA PHE A 124 17.46 10.56 -3.57
C PHE A 124 16.50 9.39 -3.37
N ASP A 125 15.41 9.32 -4.12
CA ASP A 125 14.51 8.17 -4.08
C ASP A 125 14.25 7.64 -5.48
N HIS A 126 13.99 6.34 -5.50
CA HIS A 126 13.77 5.50 -6.67
C HIS A 126 12.51 4.62 -6.50
N ILE A 127 11.40 5.18 -6.00
CA ILE A 127 10.16 4.41 -5.82
C ILE A 127 9.65 3.82 -7.15
N GLU A 128 9.98 4.44 -8.29
CA GLU A 128 9.72 3.88 -9.60
C GLU A 128 10.35 2.48 -9.78
N SER A 129 11.52 2.23 -9.20
CA SER A 129 12.16 0.92 -9.21
C SER A 129 11.41 -0.08 -8.33
N VAL A 130 10.90 0.35 -7.17
CA VAL A 130 10.03 -0.47 -6.31
C VAL A 130 8.76 -0.87 -7.07
N LEU A 131 8.05 0.09 -7.67
CA LEU A 131 6.84 -0.13 -8.46
C LEU A 131 7.09 -1.08 -9.65
N TYR A 132 8.23 -0.91 -10.33
CA TYR A 132 8.64 -1.79 -11.42
C TYR A 132 8.89 -3.22 -10.92
N ASN A 133 9.59 -3.39 -9.80
CA ASN A 133 9.95 -4.68 -9.22
C ASN A 133 8.76 -5.47 -8.66
N ILE A 134 7.73 -4.78 -8.14
CA ILE A 134 6.46 -5.41 -7.75
C ILE A 134 5.60 -5.79 -8.97
N GLY A 135 6.07 -5.49 -10.19
CA GLY A 135 5.50 -5.98 -11.44
C GLY A 135 4.61 -4.98 -12.18
N LEU A 136 4.64 -3.68 -11.86
CA LEU A 136 3.95 -2.64 -12.64
C LEU A 136 4.73 -2.32 -13.93
N VAL A 137 4.97 -3.36 -14.71
CA VAL A 137 5.73 -3.36 -15.96
C VAL A 137 5.03 -4.24 -16.98
N ASN A 138 5.03 -3.81 -18.24
CA ASN A 138 4.53 -4.63 -19.32
C ASN A 138 5.44 -5.87 -19.50
N PRO A 139 4.91 -7.11 -19.36
CA PRO A 139 5.74 -8.31 -19.39
C PRO A 139 6.40 -8.55 -20.75
N PHE A 140 5.91 -7.93 -21.83
CA PHE A 140 6.44 -8.08 -23.18
C PHE A 140 7.37 -6.95 -23.60
N THR A 141 6.98 -5.69 -23.34
CA THR A 141 7.77 -4.51 -23.76
C THR A 141 8.78 -4.07 -22.72
N GLN A 142 8.62 -4.50 -21.46
CA GLN A 142 9.39 -4.02 -20.30
C GLN A 142 9.19 -2.53 -20.02
N GLU A 143 8.16 -1.90 -20.61
CA GLU A 143 7.81 -0.51 -20.32
C GLU A 143 7.03 -0.43 -19.00
N PRO A 144 7.30 0.58 -18.14
CA PRO A 144 6.52 0.83 -16.95
C PRO A 144 5.03 1.00 -17.26
N LEU A 145 4.16 0.49 -16.38
CA LEU A 145 2.70 0.69 -16.46
C LEU A 145 2.22 1.97 -15.74
N PHE A 146 3.15 2.88 -15.46
CA PHE A 146 2.93 4.14 -14.77
C PHE A 146 3.72 5.27 -15.46
N ASP A 147 3.30 6.51 -15.23
CA ASP A 147 3.99 7.68 -15.77
C ASP A 147 5.16 8.09 -14.87
N ILE A 148 6.30 8.40 -15.48
CA ILE A 148 7.50 8.89 -14.84
C ILE A 148 7.69 10.34 -15.28
N ILE A 149 7.52 11.24 -14.32
CA ILE A 149 7.43 12.68 -14.49
C ILE A 149 8.73 13.32 -14.02
N GLN A 150 9.33 14.17 -14.85
CA GLN A 150 10.58 14.86 -14.50
C GLN A 150 10.35 15.84 -13.34
N GLY A 151 10.85 15.50 -12.14
CA GLY A 151 10.69 16.33 -10.94
C GLY A 151 11.78 17.37 -10.70
N ARG A 152 12.94 17.22 -11.34
CA ARG A 152 14.09 18.12 -11.18
C ARG A 152 14.17 19.14 -12.32
N ASN A 153 14.67 20.33 -12.04
CA ASN A 153 14.98 21.38 -13.03
C ASN A 153 16.22 21.05 -13.88
N LEU A 154 16.31 19.83 -14.40
CA LEU A 154 17.16 19.49 -15.52
C LEU A 154 16.36 19.94 -16.74
N GLY A 155 16.91 20.86 -17.55
CA GLY A 155 16.17 21.51 -18.64
C GLY A 155 15.29 20.54 -19.44
N ARG A 156 14.08 20.99 -19.79
CA ARG A 156 13.00 20.23 -20.46
C ARG A 156 13.57 19.13 -21.38
N PRO A 157 13.24 17.85 -21.16
CA PRO A 157 13.69 16.77 -22.04
C PRO A 157 13.34 17.13 -23.48
N ALA A 158 14.35 17.23 -24.33
CA ALA A 158 14.12 17.49 -25.75
C ALA A 158 13.29 16.33 -26.29
N GLY A 159 12.10 16.63 -26.81
CA GLY A 159 11.13 15.64 -27.24
C GLY A 159 11.74 14.57 -28.15
N VAL A 160 11.20 13.36 -28.04
CA VAL A 160 11.56 12.16 -28.81
C VAL A 160 11.63 12.48 -30.31
N GLY A 161 12.83 12.80 -30.77
CA GLY A 161 13.16 13.02 -32.17
C GLY A 161 13.87 11.78 -32.69
N HIS A 162 13.19 10.99 -33.51
CA HIS A 162 13.86 9.99 -34.33
C HIS A 162 14.87 10.65 -35.30
N HIS A 163 16.04 10.02 -35.38
CA HIS A 163 17.10 10.10 -36.41
C HIS A 163 18.37 10.94 -36.11
N GLY A 164 19.51 10.25 -36.15
CA GLY A 164 20.75 10.79 -36.75
C GLY A 164 22.01 10.68 -35.88
N GLN A 165 22.93 9.82 -36.30
CA GLN A 165 24.31 9.74 -35.80
C GLN A 165 25.02 11.11 -35.82
N HIS A 166 25.81 11.43 -34.79
CA HIS A 166 27.22 11.84 -34.92
C HIS A 166 27.92 12.05 -33.56
N HIS A 167 29.16 11.56 -33.47
CA HIS A 167 30.08 11.64 -32.34
C HIS A 167 30.61 13.06 -32.07
N GLY A 168 30.89 13.37 -30.80
CA GLY A 168 31.60 14.60 -30.41
C GLY A 168 31.85 14.75 -28.91
N ASN A 169 32.79 13.96 -28.39
CA ASN A 169 33.63 14.12 -27.20
C ASN A 169 33.48 15.41 -26.34
N ASP A 170 33.03 15.29 -25.08
CA ASP A 170 33.72 15.95 -23.96
C ASP A 170 33.46 15.29 -22.59
N SER A 171 34.57 14.82 -22.00
CA SER A 171 34.96 14.86 -20.58
C SER A 171 33.97 14.42 -19.49
N GLY A 172 34.25 13.25 -18.92
CA GLY A 172 33.47 12.60 -17.87
C GLY A 172 33.61 13.18 -16.46
N ILE A 173 32.61 12.89 -15.63
CA ILE A 173 32.59 11.85 -14.60
C ILE A 173 31.12 11.71 -14.22
N PHE A 174 30.41 10.75 -14.82
CA PHE A 174 29.18 10.18 -14.29
C PHE A 174 29.10 8.76 -14.82
N SER A 175 29.56 7.82 -13.99
CA SER A 175 29.06 6.46 -14.01
C SER A 175 29.17 5.93 -12.60
N PRO A 176 28.07 5.89 -11.85
CA PRO A 176 27.69 4.67 -11.21
C PRO A 176 27.07 3.76 -12.29
N GLU A 177 27.62 2.58 -12.46
CA GLU A 177 26.94 1.48 -13.14
C GLU A 177 25.75 1.07 -12.25
N ASN A 178 24.55 1.61 -12.51
CA ASN A 178 23.30 0.94 -12.19
C ASN A 178 22.31 1.24 -13.32
N ASN A 179 21.97 0.22 -14.09
CA ASN A 179 21.14 0.25 -15.30
C ASN A 179 19.63 0.45 -15.00
N ASN A 180 19.27 0.91 -13.80
CA ASN A 180 17.90 0.79 -13.29
C ASN A 180 17.14 2.12 -13.14
N ASN A 181 17.74 3.25 -13.54
CA ASN A 181 17.02 4.52 -13.48
C ASN A 181 16.04 4.61 -14.65
N LEU A 182 14.79 4.27 -14.38
CA LEU A 182 13.71 4.39 -15.35
C LEU A 182 13.59 5.86 -15.78
N ASP A 183 13.69 6.09 -17.09
CA ASP A 183 13.68 7.45 -17.64
C ASP A 183 12.25 8.04 -17.62
N PRO A 184 12.12 9.38 -17.49
CA PRO A 184 10.84 10.05 -17.70
C PRO A 184 10.19 9.65 -19.03
N ASN A 185 8.94 9.19 -18.96
CA ASN A 185 8.20 8.66 -20.10
C ASN A 185 7.03 9.55 -20.55
N VAL A 186 6.81 10.68 -19.86
CA VAL A 186 5.84 11.71 -20.24
C VAL A 186 6.54 13.04 -20.58
N THR A 187 5.79 13.94 -21.23
CA THR A 187 6.33 15.21 -21.75
C THR A 187 6.15 16.41 -20.81
N HIS A 188 5.29 16.27 -19.80
CA HIS A 188 5.07 17.31 -18.79
C HIS A 188 6.03 17.10 -17.61
N THR A 189 6.38 18.19 -16.95
CA THR A 189 7.28 18.23 -15.80
C THR A 189 6.50 18.39 -14.50
N LEU A 190 7.17 18.30 -13.34
CA LEU A 190 6.56 18.66 -12.06
C LEU A 190 5.92 20.06 -12.10
N ALA A 191 6.58 21.04 -12.71
CA ALA A 191 6.07 22.40 -12.83
C ALA A 191 4.73 22.46 -13.59
N ASP A 192 4.63 21.70 -14.69
CA ASP A 192 3.40 21.60 -15.47
C ASP A 192 2.30 20.88 -14.67
N LEU A 193 2.66 19.79 -13.97
CA LEU A 193 1.77 18.96 -13.17
C LEU A 193 1.12 19.77 -12.04
N VAL A 194 1.92 20.36 -11.13
CA VAL A 194 1.36 21.03 -9.93
C VAL A 194 0.62 22.31 -10.29
N ALA A 195 0.98 22.98 -11.38
CA ALA A 195 0.27 24.17 -11.84
C ALA A 195 -1.10 23.86 -12.48
N SER A 196 -1.39 22.59 -12.78
CA SER A 196 -2.57 22.21 -13.56
C SER A 196 -3.46 21.21 -12.80
N PRO A 197 -4.59 21.66 -12.22
CA PRO A 197 -5.61 20.77 -11.66
C PRO A 197 -6.12 19.72 -12.67
N GLU A 198 -6.16 20.07 -13.96
CA GLU A 198 -6.59 19.14 -15.03
C GLU A 198 -5.57 18.02 -15.30
N LEU A 199 -4.27 18.24 -15.04
CA LEU A 199 -3.26 17.19 -15.09
C LEU A 199 -3.30 16.33 -13.83
N LEU A 200 -3.45 16.94 -12.65
CA LEU A 200 -3.50 16.21 -11.38
C LEU A 200 -4.61 15.16 -11.35
N VAL A 201 -5.83 15.50 -11.80
CA VAL A 201 -6.97 14.56 -11.82
C VAL A 201 -6.86 13.42 -12.83
N GLN A 202 -5.81 13.42 -13.66
CA GLN A 202 -5.50 12.27 -14.53
C GLN A 202 -4.84 11.12 -13.78
N TYR A 203 -4.36 11.36 -12.56
CA TYR A 203 -3.72 10.37 -11.71
C TYR A 203 -4.63 10.03 -10.55
N ASP A 204 -4.73 8.75 -10.22
CA ASP A 204 -5.39 8.30 -8.98
C ASP A 204 -4.38 8.26 -7.83
N ILE A 205 -3.11 8.01 -8.13
CA ILE A 205 -1.99 8.01 -7.17
C ILE A 205 -0.81 8.82 -7.73
N LEU A 206 -0.25 9.71 -6.93
CA LEU A 206 0.98 10.45 -7.20
C LEU A 206 2.06 10.12 -6.17
N PHE A 207 3.28 9.86 -6.63
CA PHE A 207 4.47 9.71 -5.81
C PHE A 207 5.41 10.90 -6.00
N PHE A 208 5.79 11.55 -4.91
CA PHE A 208 6.68 12.71 -4.87
C PHE A 208 7.97 12.30 -4.18
N ASN A 209 8.96 11.90 -4.98
CA ASN A 209 10.26 11.46 -4.49
C ASN A 209 11.08 12.61 -3.88
N CYS A 210 11.92 12.29 -2.91
CA CYS A 210 12.83 13.22 -2.28
C CYS A 210 13.81 13.82 -3.29
N GLY A 211 14.08 15.11 -3.15
CA GLY A 211 15.00 15.84 -4.01
C GLY A 211 14.41 16.22 -5.37
N LEU A 212 13.08 16.16 -5.52
CA LEU A 212 12.36 16.91 -6.54
C LEU A 212 12.50 18.44 -6.33
N SER A 213 12.09 19.25 -7.29
CA SER A 213 12.19 20.71 -7.16
C SER A 213 11.24 21.25 -6.10
N GLU A 214 11.75 21.94 -5.08
CA GLU A 214 10.96 22.63 -4.04
C GLU A 214 10.54 24.06 -4.47
N SER A 215 10.63 24.40 -5.76
CA SER A 215 10.45 25.77 -6.26
C SER A 215 9.04 26.10 -6.74
N TYR A 216 8.11 25.13 -6.68
CA TYR A 216 6.75 25.25 -7.21
C TYR A 216 5.68 25.14 -6.12
N THR A 217 6.04 25.51 -4.88
CA THR A 217 5.15 25.42 -3.71
C THR A 217 4.04 26.47 -3.73
N GLU A 218 4.11 27.47 -4.61
CA GLU A 218 3.00 28.39 -4.88
C GLU A 218 1.75 27.70 -5.42
N PHE A 219 1.87 26.45 -5.88
CA PHE A 219 0.76 25.64 -6.37
C PHE A 219 0.26 24.59 -5.37
N ASN A 220 0.68 24.65 -4.10
CA ASN A 220 0.28 23.67 -3.07
C ASN A 220 -1.24 23.56 -2.88
N ASP A 221 -2.00 24.63 -3.09
CA ASP A 221 -3.48 24.60 -3.05
C ASP A 221 -4.06 23.61 -4.07
N ASN A 222 -3.44 23.45 -5.24
CA ASN A 222 -3.89 22.48 -6.25
C ASN A 222 -3.66 21.05 -5.77
N ILE A 223 -2.57 20.80 -5.05
CA ILE A 223 -2.26 19.48 -4.47
C ILE A 223 -3.24 19.17 -3.34
N LEU A 224 -3.51 20.13 -2.46
CA LEU A 224 -4.57 19.98 -1.45
C LEU A 224 -5.90 19.64 -2.11
N GLN A 225 -6.28 20.36 -3.18
CA GLN A 225 -7.52 20.09 -3.91
C GLN A 225 -7.51 18.70 -4.56
N TYR A 226 -6.39 18.26 -5.12
CA TYR A 226 -6.23 16.92 -5.68
C TYR A 226 -6.50 15.84 -4.63
N VAL A 227 -5.80 15.91 -3.49
CA VAL A 227 -5.97 14.92 -2.41
C VAL A 227 -7.38 14.98 -1.82
N SER A 228 -7.89 16.19 -1.54
CA SER A 228 -9.23 16.36 -0.95
C SER A 228 -10.36 15.76 -1.79
N ASN A 229 -10.15 15.60 -3.10
CA ASN A 229 -11.12 15.03 -4.05
C ASN A 229 -10.83 13.57 -4.42
N GLY A 230 -10.13 12.82 -3.57
CA GLY A 230 -9.92 11.37 -3.75
C GLY A 230 -8.54 10.99 -4.31
N GLY A 231 -7.68 11.97 -4.59
CA GLY A 231 -6.29 11.71 -4.98
C GLY A 231 -5.47 11.14 -3.83
N ILE A 232 -4.53 10.27 -4.15
CA ILE A 232 -3.60 9.69 -3.17
C ILE A 232 -2.20 10.26 -3.42
N LEU A 233 -1.57 10.79 -2.37
CA LEU A 233 -0.23 11.36 -2.45
C LEU A 233 0.75 10.61 -1.53
N TYR A 234 1.77 10.01 -2.12
CA TYR A 234 2.96 9.54 -1.43
C TYR A 234 4.03 10.63 -1.54
N ALA A 235 4.61 11.04 -0.42
CA ALA A 235 5.70 11.99 -0.39
C ALA A 235 6.79 11.52 0.57
N THR A 236 8.04 11.78 0.23
CA THR A 236 9.19 11.32 1.02
C THR A 236 10.12 12.50 1.32
N ASP A 237 10.55 12.55 2.57
CA ASP A 237 11.56 13.47 3.11
C ASP A 237 11.42 14.92 2.60
N TRP A 238 12.30 15.41 1.72
CA TRP A 238 12.27 16.81 1.25
C TRP A 238 11.02 17.18 0.43
N ALA A 239 10.25 16.20 -0.04
CA ALA A 239 8.95 16.45 -0.63
C ALA A 239 7.92 16.99 0.40
N PHE A 240 8.25 17.02 1.70
CA PHE A 240 7.42 17.63 2.75
C PHE A 240 6.97 19.05 2.42
N LYS A 241 7.73 19.80 1.62
CA LYS A 241 7.36 21.15 1.18
C LYS A 241 6.01 21.25 0.48
N TYR A 242 5.61 20.18 -0.20
CA TYR A 242 4.31 20.09 -0.85
C TYR A 242 3.18 19.67 0.12
N LEU A 243 3.54 19.12 1.29
CA LEU A 243 2.60 18.84 2.39
C LEU A 243 2.46 20.05 3.31
N GLU A 244 3.58 20.62 3.77
CA GLU A 244 3.65 21.74 4.73
C GLU A 244 2.85 22.95 4.26
N GLY A 245 3.10 23.43 3.04
CA GLY A 245 2.46 24.65 2.55
C GLY A 245 1.04 24.47 2.03
N GLY A 246 0.48 23.26 2.03
CA GLY A 246 -0.83 22.97 1.42
C GLY A 246 -1.75 22.12 2.28
N ILE A 247 -1.27 20.95 2.71
CA ILE A 247 -2.08 19.92 3.36
C ILE A 247 -2.03 20.03 4.89
N THR A 248 -0.83 20.15 5.45
CA THR A 248 -0.65 20.12 6.91
C THR A 248 -0.70 21.52 7.52
N GLY A 249 -0.18 22.52 6.83
CA GLY A 249 -0.30 23.94 7.20
C GLY A 249 0.21 24.27 8.61
N ASP A 250 -0.27 25.39 9.16
CA ASP A 250 -0.02 25.80 10.55
C ASP A 250 -1.08 25.17 11.48
N GLY A 251 -1.06 23.85 11.68
CA GLY A 251 -2.04 23.21 12.55
C GLY A 251 -1.82 21.74 12.86
N GLN A 252 -2.11 21.38 14.11
CA GLN A 252 -2.11 20.02 14.65
C GLN A 252 -3.16 19.09 14.01
N GLN A 253 -3.67 19.35 12.80
CA GLN A 253 -4.64 18.46 12.18
C GLN A 253 -4.00 17.15 11.76
N TYR A 254 -2.75 17.18 11.32
CA TYR A 254 -2.05 16.00 10.82
C TYR A 254 -0.65 15.91 11.44
N ILE A 255 0.39 16.24 10.68
CA ILE A 255 1.78 16.23 11.11
C ILE A 255 2.36 17.64 11.09
N ASP A 256 3.20 17.97 12.07
CA ASP A 256 3.93 19.22 12.17
C ASP A 256 5.42 18.95 11.93
N PHE A 257 6.02 19.63 10.95
CA PHE A 257 7.44 19.51 10.64
C PHE A 257 8.28 20.38 11.57
N LEU A 258 9.47 19.89 11.94
CA LEU A 258 10.39 20.63 12.79
C LEU A 258 11.08 21.77 12.04
N ASP A 259 11.14 22.94 12.68
CA ASP A 259 12.02 24.07 12.34
C ASP A 259 13.22 24.10 13.32
N PRO A 260 14.49 24.09 12.86
CA PRO A 260 14.94 24.18 11.48
C PRO A 260 14.64 22.94 10.64
N GLU A 261 14.27 23.21 9.38
CA GLU A 261 14.13 22.20 8.35
C GLU A 261 15.44 21.42 8.15
N LYS A 262 15.32 20.18 7.68
CA LYS A 262 16.47 19.36 7.26
C LYS A 262 17.48 19.18 8.41
N SER A 263 16.94 18.97 9.61
CA SER A 263 17.68 18.93 10.87
C SER A 263 18.21 17.54 11.24
N GLY A 264 17.75 16.50 10.55
CA GLY A 264 18.13 15.10 10.75
C GLY A 264 19.63 14.84 10.65
N ARG A 265 20.16 13.98 11.52
CA ARG A 265 21.59 13.63 11.61
C ARG A 265 21.87 12.14 11.61
N SER A 266 21.02 11.33 12.27
CA SER A 266 21.13 9.88 12.19
C SER A 266 20.92 9.42 10.76
N LEU A 267 21.71 8.45 10.32
CA LEU A 267 21.61 7.83 9.00
C LEU A 267 20.87 6.48 9.06
N GLU A 268 20.65 5.97 10.26
CA GLU A 268 19.94 4.73 10.52
C GLU A 268 19.24 4.79 11.89
N THR A 269 18.25 3.93 12.11
CA THR A 269 17.62 3.70 13.40
C THR A 269 17.00 2.31 13.48
N GLU A 270 16.94 1.74 14.68
CA GLU A 270 16.14 0.55 14.97
C GLU A 270 14.73 1.01 15.35
N ALA A 271 13.80 0.94 14.41
CA ALA A 271 12.43 1.40 14.61
C ALA A 271 11.48 0.26 14.96
N THR A 272 10.64 0.44 15.98
CA THR A 272 9.51 -0.44 16.26
C THR A 272 8.46 -0.31 15.16
N ILE A 273 7.98 -1.44 14.66
CA ILE A 273 6.83 -1.51 13.75
C ILE A 273 5.54 -1.59 14.58
N PHE A 274 4.55 -0.74 14.27
CA PHE A 274 3.28 -0.74 15.00
C PHE A 274 2.21 -1.67 14.42
N ASP A 275 2.36 -2.09 13.17
CA ASP A 275 1.41 -2.95 12.48
C ASP A 275 1.84 -4.44 12.52
N GLN A 276 0.97 -5.29 13.09
CA GLN A 276 1.26 -6.72 13.24
C GLN A 276 1.19 -7.48 11.91
N ASP A 277 0.32 -7.08 11.00
CA ASP A 277 0.17 -7.76 9.71
C ASP A 277 1.41 -7.53 8.83
N LEU A 278 2.03 -6.35 8.90
CA LEU A 278 3.32 -6.04 8.30
C LEU A 278 4.44 -6.91 8.90
N ILE A 279 4.50 -7.03 10.23
CA ILE A 279 5.49 -7.90 10.91
C ILE A 279 5.37 -9.35 10.41
N ASP A 280 4.14 -9.89 10.43
CA ASP A 280 3.86 -11.24 10.00
C ASP A 280 4.17 -11.43 8.52
N TRP A 281 3.82 -10.46 7.66
CA TRP A 281 4.10 -10.49 6.23
C TRP A 281 5.60 -10.52 5.93
N LEU A 282 6.40 -9.69 6.62
CA LEU A 282 7.86 -9.67 6.48
C LEU A 282 8.49 -11.02 6.86
N GLN A 283 8.07 -11.58 8.00
CA GLN A 283 8.63 -12.82 8.54
C GLN A 283 8.22 -14.05 7.72
N LEU A 284 6.94 -14.14 7.33
CA LEU A 284 6.39 -15.31 6.64
C LEU A 284 6.83 -15.40 5.19
N ASN A 285 6.98 -14.26 4.50
CA ASN A 285 7.16 -14.25 3.05
C ASN A 285 8.60 -13.94 2.61
N PHE A 286 9.39 -13.22 3.41
CA PHE A 286 10.71 -12.74 3.00
C PHE A 286 11.86 -13.15 3.93
N ASN A 287 11.57 -13.97 4.95
CA ASN A 287 12.54 -14.39 5.96
C ASN A 287 13.23 -13.21 6.67
N ILE A 288 12.59 -12.03 6.69
CA ILE A 288 13.08 -10.86 7.41
C ILE A 288 12.76 -11.06 8.87
N THR A 289 13.80 -11.31 9.68
CA THR A 289 13.65 -11.51 11.12
C THR A 289 13.78 -10.18 11.83
N LEU A 290 12.78 -9.84 12.64
CA LEU A 290 12.81 -8.64 13.45
C LEU A 290 13.70 -8.85 14.68
N ASN A 291 14.28 -7.76 15.16
CA ASN A 291 15.02 -7.74 16.40
C ASN A 291 14.06 -7.81 17.60
N ASN A 292 14.61 -7.86 18.82
CA ASN A 292 13.78 -7.87 20.03
C ASN A 292 12.87 -6.63 20.08
N ASN A 293 11.62 -6.83 20.50
CA ASN A 293 10.58 -5.78 20.58
C ASN A 293 10.08 -5.28 19.22
N ASP A 294 9.98 -6.18 18.24
CA ASP A 294 9.38 -5.91 16.93
C ASP A 294 10.04 -4.72 16.21
N THR A 295 11.36 -4.61 16.33
CA THR A 295 12.14 -3.55 15.66
C THR A 295 12.78 -4.02 14.36
N ILE A 296 12.94 -3.07 13.45
CA ILE A 296 13.63 -3.23 12.18
C ILE A 296 14.65 -2.11 11.96
N LEU A 297 15.77 -2.42 11.31
CA LEU A 297 16.73 -1.42 10.90
C LEU A 297 16.17 -0.64 9.71
N LEU A 298 16.01 0.66 9.89
CA LEU A 298 15.80 1.63 8.83
C LEU A 298 17.12 2.37 8.63
N ASP A 299 17.79 2.16 7.50
CA ASP A 299 19.13 2.68 7.19
C ASP A 299 19.18 3.57 5.93
N GLU A 300 18.02 3.89 5.38
CA GLU A 300 17.86 4.75 4.20
C GLU A 300 17.64 6.23 4.59
N PHE A 301 18.37 6.76 5.57
CA PHE A 301 18.33 8.20 5.86
C PHE A 301 19.55 8.93 5.26
N SER A 302 19.34 10.12 4.70
CA SER A 302 20.43 11.00 4.26
C SER A 302 20.71 12.14 5.25
N PRO A 303 21.97 12.62 5.37
CA PRO A 303 22.27 13.76 6.23
C PRO A 303 21.39 14.97 5.88
N GLY A 304 20.64 15.47 6.86
CA GLY A 304 19.70 16.58 6.65
C GLY A 304 18.32 16.15 6.15
N TRP A 305 17.87 14.94 6.47
CA TRP A 305 16.45 14.57 6.36
C TRP A 305 15.56 15.46 7.26
N GLN A 306 14.28 15.57 6.90
CA GLN A 306 13.27 16.39 7.54
C GLN A 306 12.61 15.66 8.70
N VAL A 307 12.76 16.23 9.89
CA VAL A 307 12.15 15.69 11.12
C VAL A 307 10.69 16.12 11.20
N VAL A 308 9.82 15.17 11.53
CA VAL A 308 8.45 15.46 11.99
C VAL A 308 8.51 15.68 13.51
N GLU A 309 8.08 16.84 13.96
CA GLU A 309 8.11 17.21 15.37
C GLU A 309 7.01 16.51 16.15
N SER A 310 5.79 16.51 15.62
CA SER A 310 4.62 15.86 16.21
C SER A 310 3.60 15.42 15.16
N ALA A 311 2.81 14.40 15.50
CA ALA A 311 1.64 13.97 14.76
C ALA A 311 0.40 13.99 15.67
N ASN A 312 -0.78 14.14 15.08
CA ASN A 312 -2.04 14.03 15.79
C ASN A 312 -2.57 12.59 15.73
N ASP A 313 -2.39 11.86 16.83
CA ASP A 313 -2.81 10.45 16.97
C ASP A 313 -4.31 10.20 16.71
N ALA A 314 -5.16 11.23 16.70
CA ALA A 314 -6.58 11.08 16.39
C ALA A 314 -6.89 11.01 14.89
N THR A 315 -5.96 11.47 14.05
CA THR A 315 -6.15 11.66 12.60
C THR A 315 -5.01 11.08 11.77
N VAL A 316 -3.90 10.71 12.41
CA VAL A 316 -2.70 10.18 11.79
C VAL A 316 -2.40 8.79 12.34
N LEU A 317 -2.16 7.85 11.43
CA LEU A 317 -1.57 6.55 11.72
C LEU A 317 -0.06 6.67 11.53
N SER A 318 0.70 6.46 12.61
CA SER A 318 2.15 6.27 12.55
C SER A 318 2.46 4.79 12.32
N TRP A 319 3.45 4.49 11.48
CA TRP A 319 3.85 3.11 11.14
C TRP A 319 5.09 2.64 11.89
N PHE A 320 6.04 3.54 12.11
CA PHE A 320 7.35 3.25 12.69
C PHE A 320 7.74 4.30 13.71
N ASN A 321 8.34 3.88 14.82
CA ASN A 321 8.91 4.78 15.84
C ASN A 321 10.31 4.30 16.26
N GLY A 322 11.29 5.19 16.23
CA GLY A 322 12.67 4.82 16.56
C GLY A 322 13.50 5.99 17.09
N PRO A 323 14.57 5.72 17.85
CA PRO A 323 15.48 6.73 18.34
C PRO A 323 16.26 7.35 17.17
N VAL A 324 16.11 8.65 16.98
CA VAL A 324 16.80 9.39 15.92
C VAL A 324 17.53 10.59 16.49
N THR A 325 18.61 10.99 15.82
CA THR A 325 19.40 12.16 16.22
C THR A 325 19.16 13.30 15.24
N TYR A 326 18.86 14.48 15.76
CA TYR A 326 18.62 15.69 14.96
C TYR A 326 19.00 16.96 15.72
N ARG A 327 18.95 18.11 15.04
CA ARG A 327 19.16 19.43 15.68
C ARG A 327 17.83 20.11 15.99
N ASP A 328 17.63 20.48 17.25
CA ASP A 328 16.45 21.25 17.66
C ASP A 328 16.47 22.71 17.17
N ALA A 329 15.43 23.48 17.51
CA ALA A 329 15.31 24.91 17.21
C ALA A 329 16.48 25.78 17.74
N THR A 330 17.23 25.30 18.74
CA THR A 330 18.42 25.99 19.28
C THR A 330 19.70 25.60 18.55
N GLY A 331 19.64 24.62 17.65
CA GLY A 331 20.77 24.03 16.95
C GLY A 331 21.51 22.97 17.77
N THR A 332 20.96 22.58 18.92
CA THR A 332 21.50 21.53 19.80
C THR A 332 21.15 20.17 19.24
N GLU A 333 22.13 19.26 19.21
CA GLU A 333 21.91 17.88 18.80
C GLU A 333 21.24 17.10 19.94
N ILE A 334 20.08 16.52 19.65
CA ILE A 334 19.30 15.71 20.59
C ILE A 334 18.97 14.36 19.96
N THR A 335 18.81 13.35 20.81
CA THR A 335 18.39 12.00 20.42
C THR A 335 17.13 11.65 21.17
N GLU A 336 16.06 11.36 20.44
CA GLU A 336 14.78 10.94 21.00
C GLU A 336 14.04 10.05 20.01
N ASN A 337 13.01 9.37 20.51
CA ASN A 337 12.14 8.58 19.64
C ASN A 337 11.24 9.52 18.82
N LYS A 338 11.23 9.35 17.50
CA LYS A 338 10.30 10.01 16.59
C LYS A 338 9.55 8.97 15.77
N ASP A 339 8.35 9.33 15.36
CA ASP A 339 7.62 8.61 14.33
C ASP A 339 8.23 8.94 12.95
N LEU A 340 8.26 7.95 12.05
CA LEU A 340 9.10 8.00 10.85
C LEU A 340 8.35 7.77 9.54
N ALA A 341 7.13 7.23 9.60
CA ALA A 341 6.22 7.17 8.47
C ALA A 341 4.77 7.27 8.93
N PHE A 342 3.95 7.92 8.12
CA PHE A 342 2.64 8.42 8.51
C PHE A 342 1.63 8.20 7.39
N THR A 343 0.39 7.92 7.79
CA THR A 343 -0.74 7.85 6.88
C THR A 343 -1.93 8.59 7.47
N PHE A 344 -2.59 9.42 6.66
CA PHE A 344 -3.77 10.16 7.10
C PHE A 344 -4.71 10.50 5.94
N GLN A 345 -6.00 10.60 6.27
CA GLN A 345 -7.05 10.92 5.31
C GLN A 345 -7.25 12.44 5.20
N VAL A 346 -7.36 12.93 3.96
CA VAL A 346 -7.62 14.35 3.65
C VAL A 346 -8.78 14.41 2.66
N GLY A 347 -9.94 14.89 3.12
CA GLY A 347 -11.17 14.85 2.32
C GLY A 347 -11.53 13.42 1.93
N GLU A 348 -11.68 13.17 0.63
CA GLU A 348 -11.94 11.84 0.07
C GLU A 348 -10.68 11.06 -0.29
N GLY A 349 -9.49 11.66 -0.18
CA GLY A 349 -8.20 11.02 -0.51
C GLY A 349 -7.30 10.81 0.70
N GLY A 350 -6.03 10.50 0.43
CA GLY A 350 -5.07 10.09 1.47
C GLY A 350 -3.64 10.53 1.19
N VAL A 351 -2.87 10.65 2.27
CA VAL A 351 -1.45 11.00 2.22
C VAL A 351 -0.64 9.95 2.95
N PHE A 352 0.46 9.54 2.33
CA PHE A 352 1.57 8.89 3.00
C PHE A 352 2.79 9.81 3.00
N TYR A 353 3.44 9.91 4.15
CA TYR A 353 4.72 10.58 4.29
C TYR A 353 5.73 9.70 5.01
N SER A 354 6.98 9.63 4.54
CA SER A 354 8.09 9.03 5.29
C SER A 354 9.30 9.96 5.38
N SER A 355 10.01 9.89 6.51
CA SER A 355 11.25 10.64 6.75
C SER A 355 12.51 9.95 6.19
N PHE A 356 12.37 8.71 5.73
CA PHE A 356 13.45 7.91 5.12
C PHE A 356 13.21 7.75 3.61
N HIS A 357 14.29 7.42 2.92
CA HIS A 357 14.41 7.34 1.48
C HIS A 357 14.14 5.96 0.91
N THR A 358 14.17 5.90 -0.41
CA THR A 358 14.15 4.67 -1.21
C THR A 358 15.40 4.62 -2.10
N ASP A 359 16.53 5.18 -1.64
CA ASP A 359 17.76 5.46 -2.40
C ASP A 359 18.54 4.21 -2.84
N ASN A 360 17.89 3.04 -2.82
CA ASN A 360 18.44 1.69 -2.94
C ASN A 360 19.79 1.62 -3.69
N HIS A 361 20.86 1.43 -2.92
CA HIS A 361 22.24 1.35 -3.41
C HIS A 361 22.70 -0.09 -3.71
N ASP A 362 21.88 -1.09 -3.42
CA ASP A 362 22.24 -2.51 -3.47
C ASP A 362 21.55 -3.25 -4.62
N ASP A 363 22.18 -4.33 -5.10
CA ASP A 363 21.58 -5.25 -6.06
C ASP A 363 20.48 -6.08 -5.35
N GLY A 364 19.23 -5.65 -5.43
CA GLY A 364 18.08 -6.42 -4.94
C GLY A 364 17.00 -5.57 -4.27
N PHE A 365 15.95 -6.23 -3.79
CA PHE A 365 14.85 -5.59 -3.05
C PHE A 365 15.20 -5.60 -1.56
N ASN A 366 15.53 -4.43 -1.01
CA ASN A 366 16.02 -4.32 0.36
C ASN A 366 14.87 -4.32 1.39
N THR A 367 15.20 -4.27 2.68
CA THR A 367 14.19 -4.27 3.75
C THR A 367 13.25 -3.05 3.66
N VAL A 368 13.79 -1.86 3.39
CA VAL A 368 13.01 -0.63 3.26
C VAL A 368 12.11 -0.68 2.02
N ASP A 369 12.58 -1.25 0.91
CA ASP A 369 11.76 -1.49 -0.28
C ASP A 369 10.54 -2.37 0.05
N ARG A 370 10.70 -3.42 0.89
CA ARG A 370 9.58 -4.26 1.35
C ARG A 370 8.58 -3.49 2.19
N LEU A 371 9.06 -2.59 3.07
CA LEU A 371 8.16 -1.73 3.84
C LEU A 371 7.34 -0.84 2.91
N LEU A 372 7.99 -0.23 1.92
CA LEU A 372 7.32 0.68 0.98
C LEU A 372 6.36 -0.05 0.06
N GLU A 373 6.72 -1.23 -0.44
CA GLU A 373 5.80 -2.10 -1.17
C GLU A 373 4.52 -2.35 -0.40
N TYR A 374 4.63 -2.75 0.87
CA TYR A 374 3.46 -2.98 1.71
C TYR A 374 2.58 -1.72 1.79
N LEU A 375 3.22 -0.57 2.04
CA LEU A 375 2.55 0.72 2.20
C LEU A 375 1.94 1.27 0.90
N VAL A 376 2.47 0.90 -0.27
CA VAL A 376 1.88 1.20 -1.60
C VAL A 376 0.46 0.62 -1.70
N PHE A 377 0.23 -0.56 -1.15
CA PHE A 377 -1.09 -1.18 -1.19
C PHE A 377 -2.00 -0.70 -0.05
N GLU A 378 -1.46 -0.46 1.15
CA GLU A 378 -2.27 -0.06 2.30
C GLU A 378 -2.97 1.31 2.14
N LEU A 379 -2.25 2.35 1.72
CA LEU A 379 -2.88 3.69 1.58
C LEU A 379 -4.00 3.70 0.55
N SER A 380 -3.87 2.88 -0.50
CA SER A 380 -4.90 2.77 -1.54
C SER A 380 -6.24 2.25 -1.04
N SER A 381 -6.26 1.70 0.18
CA SER A 381 -7.44 1.12 0.84
C SER A 381 -8.13 2.01 1.88
N LEU A 382 -7.62 3.24 2.09
CA LEU A 382 -8.21 4.23 3.01
C LEU A 382 -9.65 4.65 2.67
#